data_AF-A0A1V6SJG0-F1
#
_entry.id   AF-A0A1V6SJG0-F1
#
_cell.length_a   1.000
_cell.length_b   1.000
_cell.length_c   1.000
_cell.angle_alpha   90.00
_cell.angle_beta   90.00
_cell.angle_gamma   90.00
#
_symmetry.space_group_name_H-M   'P 1'
#
loop_
_entity.id
_entity.type
_entity.pdbx_description
1 polymer ?
#
loop_
_entity_poly.entity_id
_entity_poly.type
_entity_poly.pdbx_seq_one_letter_code
_entity_poly.pdbx_strand_id
1 'polypeptide(L)'
;MADNRPIHTLPDEELEGLTRARVRFAQRARIYSLIVRESQAILDCDIFLNELNQYVLAPQYLQYLRDRLRRRWRVLLEVLEQLRLQEDRDNATIGLWEV
;
A
#
# COMPACT_ATOMS: atom_id res chain seq x y z
N MET A 1 -40.76 -29.71 8.32
CA MET A 1 -39.78 -30.59 7.67
C MET A 1 -38.80 -29.69 6.94
N ALA A 2 -37.52 -29.73 7.27
CA ALA A 2 -36.51 -28.90 6.62
C ALA A 2 -36.26 -29.45 5.22
N ASP A 3 -36.37 -28.57 4.22
CA ASP A 3 -36.12 -28.86 2.81
C ASP A 3 -34.62 -29.16 2.66
N ASN A 4 -34.25 -30.45 2.69
CA ASN A 4 -32.88 -30.93 2.45
C ASN A 4 -32.56 -30.80 0.95
N ARG A 5 -32.38 -29.56 0.47
CA ARG A 5 -31.78 -29.32 -0.83
C ARG A 5 -30.26 -29.43 -0.66
N PRO A 6 -29.56 -30.22 -1.49
CA PRO A 6 -28.11 -30.27 -1.43
C PRO A 6 -27.56 -28.85 -1.63
N ILE A 7 -26.73 -28.39 -0.69
CA ILE A 7 -26.00 -27.15 -0.84
C ILE A 7 -25.02 -27.38 -2.00
N HIS A 8 -25.25 -26.72 -3.14
CA HIS A 8 -24.31 -26.75 -4.24
C HIS A 8 -23.00 -26.10 -3.77
N THR A 9 -21.99 -26.92 -3.54
CA THR A 9 -20.62 -26.47 -3.27
C THR A 9 -19.98 -26.07 -4.58
N LEU A 10 -19.31 -24.92 -4.59
CA LEU A 10 -18.47 -24.49 -5.71
C LEU A 10 -17.42 -25.58 -6.01
N PRO A 11 -17.06 -25.82 -7.27
CA PRO A 11 -15.97 -26.72 -7.62
C PRO A 11 -14.65 -26.22 -7.01
N ASP A 12 -13.74 -27.16 -6.69
CA ASP A 12 -12.50 -26.87 -5.96
C ASP A 12 -11.64 -25.77 -6.61
N GLU A 13 -11.66 -25.67 -7.95
CA GLU A 13 -10.94 -24.64 -8.71
C GLU A 13 -11.47 -23.22 -8.44
N GLU A 14 -12.79 -23.06 -8.30
CA GLU A 14 -13.41 -21.76 -8.00
C GLU A 14 -13.14 -21.36 -6.55
N LEU A 15 -13.17 -22.32 -5.62
CA LEU A 15 -12.77 -22.13 -4.22
C LEU A 15 -11.30 -21.73 -4.09
N GLU A 16 -10.42 -22.36 -4.86
CA GLU A 16 -8.99 -22.03 -4.88
C GLU A 16 -8.77 -20.65 -5.51
N GLY A 17 -9.50 -20.29 -6.56
CA GLY A 17 -9.52 -18.97 -7.18
C GLY A 17 -9.94 -17.87 -6.20
N LEU A 18 -11.03 -18.07 -5.46
CA LEU A 18 -11.51 -17.16 -4.41
C LEU A 18 -10.52 -17.05 -3.24
N THR A 19 -9.88 -18.16 -2.85
CA THR A 19 -8.87 -18.16 -1.79
C THR A 19 -7.64 -17.35 -2.20
N ARG A 20 -7.13 -17.56 -3.43
CA ARG A 20 -6.04 -16.78 -3.99
C ARG A 20 -6.41 -15.30 -4.14
N ALA A 21 -7.63 -14.97 -4.53
CA ALA A 21 -8.12 -13.60 -4.60
C ALA A 21 -8.17 -12.94 -3.21
N ARG A 22 -8.71 -13.63 -2.20
CA ARG A 22 -8.78 -13.15 -0.81
C ARG A 22 -7.41 -12.86 -0.22
N VAL A 23 -6.44 -13.75 -0.43
CA VAL A 23 -5.04 -13.54 0.03
C VAL A 23 -4.45 -12.29 -0.62
N ARG A 24 -4.66 -12.11 -1.94
CA ARG A 24 -4.22 -10.91 -2.67
C ARG A 24 -4.85 -9.63 -2.14
N PHE A 25 -6.15 -9.63 -1.84
CA PHE A 25 -6.83 -8.46 -1.24
C PHE A 25 -6.30 -8.12 0.15
N ALA A 26 -6.08 -9.11 1.00
CA ALA A 26 -5.52 -8.90 2.35
C ALA A 26 -4.09 -8.34 2.28
N GLN A 27 -3.27 -8.85 1.36
CA GLN A 27 -1.91 -8.34 1.11
C GLN A 27 -1.95 -6.89 0.60
N ARG A 28 -2.82 -6.58 -0.37
CA ARG A 28 -3.02 -5.21 -0.88
C ARG A 28 -3.44 -4.24 0.23
N ALA A 29 -4.44 -4.60 1.02
CA ALA A 29 -4.89 -3.77 2.14
C ALA A 29 -3.76 -3.48 3.14
N ARG A 30 -2.95 -4.48 3.47
CA ARG A 30 -1.78 -4.32 4.33
C ARG A 30 -0.75 -3.37 3.71
N ILE A 31 -0.44 -3.54 2.43
CA ILE A 31 0.51 -2.68 1.70
C ILE A 31 0.01 -1.22 1.70
N TYR A 32 -1.25 -0.96 1.37
CA TYR A 32 -1.80 0.40 1.41
C TYR A 32 -1.77 1.00 2.81
N SER A 33 -2.08 0.22 3.85
CA SER A 33 -2.00 0.71 5.23
C SER A 33 -0.58 1.14 5.62
N LEU A 34 0.44 0.43 5.13
CA LEU A 34 1.84 0.80 5.35
C LEU A 34 2.19 2.08 4.61
N ILE A 35 1.77 2.21 3.35
CA ILE A 35 1.98 3.43 2.55
C ILE A 35 1.38 4.65 3.23
N VAL A 36 0.12 4.56 3.69
CA VAL A 36 -0.56 5.67 4.37
C VAL A 36 0.20 6.05 5.63
N ARG A 37 0.59 5.07 6.44
CA ARG A 37 1.34 5.31 7.68
C ARG A 37 2.70 5.96 7.41
N GLU A 38 3.45 5.48 6.42
CA GLU A 38 4.76 6.02 6.08
C GLU A 38 4.64 7.44 5.49
N SER A 39 3.62 7.68 4.65
CA SER A 39 3.30 9.00 4.12
C SER A 39 3.02 9.99 5.25
N GLN A 40 2.17 9.60 6.20
CA GLN A 40 1.81 10.43 7.34
C GLN A 40 3.04 10.77 8.18
N ALA A 41 3.90 9.78 8.49
CA ALA A 41 5.11 10.01 9.27
C ALA A 41 6.10 10.97 8.59
N ILE A 42 6.17 10.97 7.25
CA ILE A 42 7.01 11.91 6.50
C ILE A 42 6.41 13.32 6.59
N LEU A 43 5.09 13.45 6.38
CA LEU A 43 4.40 14.74 6.44
C LEU A 43 4.47 15.36 7.84
N ASP A 44 4.19 14.60 8.88
CA ASP A 44 4.25 15.06 10.27
C ASP A 44 5.65 15.57 10.62
N CYS A 45 6.69 14.89 10.12
CA CYS A 45 8.07 15.29 10.36
C CYS A 45 8.44 16.55 9.58
N ASP A 46 7.97 16.71 8.34
CA ASP A 46 8.17 17.95 7.56
C ASP A 46 7.48 19.15 8.22
N ILE A 47 6.23 18.98 8.66
CA ILE A 47 5.47 20.00 9.42
C ILE A 47 6.24 20.38 10.68
N PHE A 48 6.65 19.40 11.48
CA PHE A 48 7.43 19.63 12.69
C PHE A 48 8.72 20.41 12.42
N LEU A 49 9.46 20.07 11.36
CA LEU A 49 10.69 20.77 11.00
C LEU A 49 10.45 22.19 10.50
N ASN A 50 9.32 22.46 9.86
CA ASN A 50 8.96 23.79 9.39
C ASN A 50 8.47 24.69 10.53
N GLU A 51 7.85 24.12 11.56
CA GLU A 51 7.43 24.82 12.78
C GLU A 51 8.56 24.96 13.81
N LEU A 52 9.68 24.25 13.61
CA LEU A 52 10.79 24.26 14.54
C LEU A 52 11.44 25.65 14.60
N ASN A 53 11.50 26.22 15.81
CA ASN A 53 12.14 27.51 16.02
C ASN A 53 13.65 27.41 15.70
N GLN A 54 14.18 28.39 14.94
CA GLN A 54 15.55 28.42 14.42
C GLN A 54 16.66 28.36 15.48
N TYR A 55 16.31 28.55 16.76
CA TYR A 55 17.22 28.49 17.90
C TYR A 55 17.29 27.10 18.58
N VAL A 56 16.44 26.15 18.18
CA VAL A 56 16.36 24.81 18.79
C VAL A 56 17.35 23.83 18.15
N LEU A 57 17.57 23.93 16.84
CA LEU A 57 18.52 23.10 16.10
C LEU A 57 19.51 23.97 15.32
N ALA A 58 20.79 23.62 15.39
CA ALA A 58 21.77 24.25 14.52
C ALA A 58 21.44 23.97 13.04
N PRO A 59 21.66 24.94 12.13
CA PRO A 59 21.23 24.84 10.72
C PRO A 59 21.73 23.59 9.99
N GLN A 60 22.94 23.12 10.30
CA GLN A 60 23.52 21.91 9.73
C GLN A 60 22.71 20.64 10.02
N TYR A 61 22.14 20.52 11.23
CA TYR A 61 21.33 19.37 11.60
C TYR A 61 19.94 19.45 10.98
N LEU A 62 19.38 20.66 10.88
CA LEU A 62 18.10 20.89 10.18
C LEU A 62 18.23 20.49 8.70
N GLN A 63 19.31 20.90 8.05
CA GLN A 63 19.60 20.53 6.66
C GLN A 63 19.74 19.01 6.50
N TYR A 64 20.49 18.36 7.39
CA TYR A 64 20.64 16.90 7.38
C TYR A 64 19.29 16.17 7.51
N LEU A 65 18.42 16.62 8.42
CA LEU A 65 17.09 16.02 8.60
C LEU A 65 16.21 16.23 7.36
N ARG A 66 16.24 17.42 6.76
CA ARG A 66 15.53 17.72 5.49
C ARG A 66 16.01 16.82 4.35
N ASP A 67 17.31 16.61 4.21
CA ASP A 67 17.86 15.74 3.16
C ASP A 67 17.48 14.27 3.40
N ARG A 68 17.47 13.81 4.65
CA ARG A 68 16.96 12.49 5.03
C ARG A 68 15.48 12.33 4.66
N LEU A 69 14.64 13.31 4.98
CA LEU A 69 13.21 13.31 4.64
C LEU A 69 12.99 13.25 3.13
N ARG A 70 13.72 14.06 2.36
CA ARG A 70 13.65 14.03 0.89
C ARG A 70 14.01 12.67 0.31
N ARG A 71 15.04 12.00 0.84
CA ARG A 71 15.42 10.64 0.39
C ARG A 71 14.31 9.64 0.70
N ARG A 72 13.75 9.69 1.90
CA ARG A 72 12.65 8.81 2.31
C ARG A 72 11.39 9.03 1.46
N TRP A 73 11.08 10.29 1.15
CA TRP A 73 10.00 10.65 0.23
C TRP A 73 10.22 10.10 -1.17
N ARG A 74 11.44 10.22 -1.71
CA ARG A 74 11.77 9.67 -3.03
C ARG A 74 11.56 8.15 -3.09
N VAL A 75 12.05 7.42 -2.09
CA VAL A 75 11.86 5.97 -2.02
C VAL A 75 10.38 5.61 -1.96
N LEU A 76 9.57 6.36 -1.20
CA LEU A 76 8.14 6.15 -1.14
C LEU A 76 7.48 6.35 -2.52
N LEU A 77 7.86 7.39 -3.26
CA LEU A 77 7.36 7.64 -4.62
C LEU A 77 7.75 6.50 -5.58
N GLU A 78 8.97 6.00 -5.51
CA GLU A 78 9.44 4.86 -6.32
C GLU A 78 8.62 3.60 -6.01
N VAL A 79 8.35 3.31 -4.74
CA VAL A 79 7.51 2.18 -4.32
C VAL A 79 6.08 2.35 -4.82
N LEU A 80 5.51 3.55 -4.73
CA LEU A 80 4.17 3.85 -5.24
C LEU A 80 4.07 3.64 -6.75
N GLU A 81 5.09 4.06 -7.51
CA GLU A 81 5.15 3.84 -8.95
C GLU A 81 5.22 2.35 -9.30
N GLN A 82 6.05 1.58 -8.59
CA GLN A 82 6.12 0.13 -8.78
C GLN A 82 4.79 -0.57 -8.47
N LEU A 83 4.12 -0.17 -7.39
CA LEU A 83 2.81 -0.70 -7.03
C LEU A 83 1.76 -0.38 -8.08
N ARG A 84 1.74 0.84 -8.59
CA ARG A 84 0.84 1.23 -9.68
C ARG A 84 1.08 0.36 -10.92
N LEU A 85 2.34 0.20 -11.34
CA LEU A 85 2.69 -0.64 -12.49
C LEU A 85 2.30 -2.11 -12.27
N GLN A 86 2.40 -2.60 -11.04
CA GLN A 86 1.96 -3.95 -10.69
C GLN A 86 0.43 -4.09 -10.73
N GLU A 87 -0.30 -3.09 -10.23
CA GLU A 87 -1.77 -3.05 -10.33
C GLU A 87 -2.24 -2.98 -11.78
N ASP A 88 -1.60 -2.16 -12.62
CA ASP A 88 -1.89 -2.06 -14.05
C ASP A 88 -1.71 -3.43 -14.74
N ARG A 89 -0.63 -4.16 -14.39
CA ARG A 89 -0.39 -5.53 -14.89
C ARG A 89 -1.43 -6.52 -14.37
N ASP A 90 -1.74 -6.50 -13.09
CA ASP A 90 -2.73 -7.39 -12.48
C ASP A 90 -4.11 -7.17 -13.13
N ASN A 91 -4.51 -5.92 -13.35
CA ASN A 91 -5.77 -5.56 -13.99
C ASN A 91 -5.81 -5.98 -15.47
N ALA A 92 -4.70 -5.79 -16.22
CA ALA A 92 -4.58 -6.28 -17.59
C ALA A 92 -4.66 -7.81 -17.65
N THR A 93 -4.09 -8.50 -16.66
CA THR A 93 -4.16 -9.95 -16.56
C THR A 93 -5.61 -10.37 -16.30
N ILE A 94 -6.31 -9.76 -15.34
CA ILE A 94 -7.73 -10.07 -15.04
C ILE A 94 -8.65 -9.83 -16.24
N GLY A 95 -8.45 -8.73 -17.00
CA GLY A 95 -9.21 -8.45 -18.22
C GLY A 95 -9.02 -9.47 -19.35
N LEU A 96 -7.95 -10.28 -19.30
CA LEU A 96 -7.74 -11.43 -20.22
C LEU A 96 -8.50 -12.70 -19.78
N TRP A 97 -8.99 -12.78 -18.54
CA TRP A 97 -9.80 -13.92 -18.06
C TRP A 97 -11.31 -13.68 -18.18
N GLU A 98 -11.74 -12.47 -18.52
CA GLU A 98 -13.15 -12.11 -18.76
C GLU A 98 -13.59 -12.27 -20.23
N VAL A 99 -12.70 -12.71 -21.13
CA VAL A 99 -12.97 -13.01 -22.55
C VAL A 99 -12.88 -14.51 -22.80
#